data_AF-A0A950SQF0-F1
#
_entry.id   AF-A0A950SQF0-F1
#
_cell.length_a   1.000
_cell.length_b   1.000
_cell.length_c   1.000
_cell.angle_alpha   90.00
_cell.angle_beta   90.00
_cell.angle_gamma   90.00
#
_symmetry.space_group_name_H-M   'P 1'
#
loop_
_entity.id
_entity.type
_entity.pdbx_description
1 polymer ?
#
loop_
_entity_poly.entity_id
_entity_poly.type
_entity_poly.pdbx_seq_one_letter_code
_entity_poly.pdbx_strand_id
1 'polypeptide(L)'
;DALGRRWTVFRDLRRVVTGALELERGAKRIGSSLQAAVELFVPDVLAGQLRDVGVAELCIASAGTVHSAPVPDDAFTLPEVADVGVRISPAPGQRCERCWRVLPEVGRVPGHADLCVRCAEVVDRAGFALVAANG
;
A
#
# COMPACT_ATOMS: atom_id res chain seq x y z
N ASP A 1 20.59 8.34 -16.20
CA ASP A 1 19.61 8.46 -17.30
C ASP A 1 18.23 8.85 -16.74
N ALA A 2 17.17 8.91 -17.56
CA ALA A 2 15.83 9.27 -17.11
C ALA A 2 15.23 8.25 -16.12
N LEU A 3 15.55 6.96 -16.30
CA LEU A 3 15.11 5.88 -15.41
C LEU A 3 15.68 6.06 -14.00
N GLY A 4 16.99 6.31 -13.89
CA GLY A 4 17.65 6.52 -12.60
C GLY A 4 17.05 7.68 -11.80
N ARG A 5 16.73 8.81 -12.47
CA ARG A 5 16.07 9.96 -11.82
C ARG A 5 14.70 9.60 -11.26
N ARG A 6 13.90 8.83 -12.01
CA ARG A 6 12.58 8.37 -11.56
C ARG A 6 12.67 7.48 -10.32
N TRP A 7 13.67 6.61 -10.26
CA TRP A 7 13.90 5.76 -9.09
C TRP A 7 14.38 6.53 -7.86
N THR A 8 15.13 7.61 -8.04
CA THR A 8 15.48 8.52 -6.93
C THR A 8 14.22 9.10 -6.31
N VAL A 9 13.31 9.62 -7.13
CA VAL A 9 12.02 10.15 -6.68
C VAL A 9 11.22 9.12 -5.88
N PHE A 10 11.11 7.89 -6.38
CA PHE A 10 10.39 6.83 -5.67
C PHE A 10 11.03 6.43 -4.35
N ARG A 11 12.37 6.46 -4.27
CA ARG A 11 13.09 6.20 -3.02
C ARG A 11 12.84 7.29 -2.00
N ASP A 12 12.87 8.55 -2.42
CA ASP A 12 12.64 9.69 -1.52
C ASP A 12 11.20 9.71 -0.99
N LEU A 13 10.21 9.48 -1.85
CA LEU A 13 8.82 9.28 -1.42
C LEU A 13 8.70 8.14 -0.40
N ARG A 14 9.32 6.98 -0.67
CA ARG A 14 9.29 5.85 0.27
C ARG A 14 9.94 6.19 1.61
N ARG A 15 10.96 7.05 1.64
CA ARG A 15 11.58 7.52 2.90
C ARG A 15 10.59 8.33 3.72
N VAL A 16 9.85 9.25 3.10
CA VAL A 16 8.82 10.03 3.80
C VAL A 16 7.72 9.12 4.33
N VAL A 17 7.21 8.19 3.51
CA VAL A 17 6.18 7.22 3.92
C VAL A 17 6.67 6.33 5.06
N THR A 18 7.92 5.87 5.01
CA THR A 18 8.50 5.05 6.09
C THR A 18 8.56 5.83 7.39
N GLY A 19 8.98 7.09 7.35
CA GLY A 19 8.99 7.96 8.53
C GLY A 19 7.60 8.11 9.16
N ALA A 20 6.58 8.37 8.35
CA ALA A 20 5.20 8.45 8.81
C ALA A 20 4.70 7.12 9.41
N LEU A 21 5.02 5.99 8.78
CA LEU A 21 4.66 4.65 9.28
C LEU A 21 5.30 4.34 10.64
N GLU A 22 6.55 4.76 10.88
CA GLU A 22 7.19 4.53 12.18
C GLU A 22 6.52 5.33 13.32
N LEU A 23 5.99 6.52 13.03
CA LEU A 23 5.20 7.27 14.03
C LEU A 23 3.94 6.49 14.44
N GLU A 24 3.24 5.90 13.47
CA GLU A 24 2.06 5.08 13.72
C GLU A 24 2.36 3.80 14.49
N ARG A 25 3.50 3.15 14.20
CA ARG A 25 3.98 1.97 14.95
C ARG A 25 4.38 2.34 16.37
N GLY A 26 5.09 3.44 16.55
CA GLY A 26 5.46 3.97 17.87
C GLY A 26 4.22 4.27 18.72
N ALA A 27 3.16 4.78 18.08
CA ALA A 27 1.87 5.02 18.71
C ALA A 27 0.98 3.76 18.84
N LYS A 28 1.46 2.58 18.40
CA LYS A 28 0.75 1.29 18.42
C LYS A 28 -0.58 1.27 17.68
N ARG A 29 -0.79 2.18 16.71
CA ARG A 29 -2.01 2.21 15.88
C ARG A 29 -1.97 1.16 14.77
N ILE A 30 -0.75 0.82 14.32
CA ILE A 30 -0.48 -0.29 13.41
C ILE A 30 0.74 -1.08 13.91
N GLY A 31 0.80 -2.36 13.57
CA GLY A 31 1.95 -3.25 13.78
C GLY A 31 2.78 -3.49 12.52
N SER A 32 2.20 -3.35 11.32
CA SER A 32 2.91 -3.52 10.04
C SER A 32 2.45 -2.50 8.99
N SER A 33 3.25 -2.30 7.93
CA SER A 33 2.84 -1.40 6.84
C SER A 33 1.61 -1.92 6.09
N LEU A 34 1.41 -3.24 6.05
CA LEU A 34 0.22 -3.86 5.46
C LEU A 34 -1.06 -3.60 6.28
N GLN A 35 -0.97 -3.00 7.46
CA GLN A 35 -2.16 -2.52 8.18
C GLN A 35 -2.47 -1.05 7.89
N ALA A 36 -1.71 -0.39 7.00
CA ALA A 36 -1.85 1.04 6.71
C ALA A 36 -2.52 1.34 5.36
N ALA A 37 -3.24 2.45 5.33
CA ALA A 37 -3.62 3.21 4.16
C ALA A 37 -2.74 4.47 4.09
N VAL A 38 -2.07 4.66 2.95
CA VAL A 38 -1.18 5.80 2.70
C VAL A 38 -1.93 6.88 1.92
N GLU A 39 -1.94 8.10 2.44
CA GLU A 39 -2.44 9.28 1.72
C GLU A 39 -1.24 10.18 1.40
N LEU A 40 -0.93 10.34 0.11
CA LEU A 40 0.18 11.17 -0.37
C LEU A 40 -0.32 12.52 -0.87
N PHE A 41 0.37 13.58 -0.51
CA PHE A 41 0.17 14.93 -1.03
C PHE A 41 1.45 15.35 -1.74
N VAL A 42 1.35 15.58 -3.05
CA VAL A 42 2.51 15.88 -3.91
C VAL A 42 2.16 16.92 -4.97
N PRO A 43 3.15 17.63 -5.55
CA PRO A 43 2.92 18.51 -6.68
C PRO A 43 2.47 17.74 -7.93
N ASP A 44 1.78 18.43 -8.84
CA ASP A 44 1.27 17.86 -10.10
C ASP A 44 2.30 17.11 -10.93
N VAL A 45 3.54 17.63 -10.98
CA VAL A 45 4.64 16.99 -11.69
C VAL A 45 4.95 15.61 -11.11
N LEU A 46 4.96 15.49 -9.78
CA LEU A 46 5.25 14.23 -9.08
C LEU A 46 4.05 13.29 -9.12
N ALA A 47 2.82 13.79 -8.94
CA ALA A 47 1.60 13.01 -9.14
C ALA A 47 1.60 12.36 -10.54
N GLY A 48 2.04 13.10 -11.56
CA GLY A 48 2.15 12.59 -12.92
C GLY A 48 3.14 11.43 -13.11
N GLN A 49 4.20 11.35 -12.29
CA GLN A 49 5.16 10.24 -12.32
C GLN A 49 4.64 8.98 -11.59
N LEU A 50 3.66 9.14 -10.71
CA LEU A 50 3.05 8.09 -9.89
C LEU A 50 1.79 7.49 -10.51
N ARG A 51 1.20 8.10 -11.57
CA ARG A 51 -0.06 7.64 -12.18
C ARG A 51 -0.09 6.15 -12.54
N ASP A 52 1.02 5.62 -13.06
CA ASP A 52 1.12 4.21 -13.47
C ASP A 52 1.73 3.31 -12.39
N VAL A 53 1.90 3.83 -11.17
CA VAL A 53 2.52 3.12 -10.05
C VAL A 53 1.48 2.92 -8.95
N GLY A 54 1.22 1.67 -8.60
CA GLY A 54 0.43 1.35 -7.41
C GLY A 54 1.16 1.83 -6.16
N VAL A 55 0.74 2.97 -5.60
CA VAL A 55 1.41 3.56 -4.41
C VAL A 55 1.33 2.65 -3.20
N ALA A 56 0.21 1.93 -3.04
CA ALA A 56 0.08 0.90 -2.01
C ALA A 56 1.18 -0.17 -2.16
N GLU A 57 1.37 -0.70 -3.36
CA GLU A 57 2.43 -1.67 -3.66
C GLU A 57 3.83 -1.06 -3.47
N LEU A 58 4.05 0.17 -3.96
CA LEU A 58 5.33 0.87 -3.83
C LEU A 58 5.70 1.05 -2.35
N CYS A 59 4.73 1.28 -1.48
CA CYS A 59 4.94 1.53 -0.06
C CYS A 59 4.74 0.28 0.81
N ILE A 60 4.43 -0.88 0.23
CA ILE A 60 4.11 -2.13 0.94
C ILE A 60 2.98 -1.89 1.96
N ALA A 61 1.97 -1.14 1.53
CA ALA A 61 0.76 -0.82 2.28
C ALA A 61 -0.45 -1.54 1.67
N SER A 62 -1.58 -1.52 2.38
CA SER A 62 -2.80 -2.16 1.89
C SER A 62 -3.68 -1.25 1.05
N ALA A 63 -3.59 0.06 1.26
CA ALA A 63 -4.23 1.06 0.43
C ALA A 63 -3.31 2.27 0.21
N GLY A 64 -3.53 2.99 -0.88
CA GLY A 64 -2.71 4.14 -1.26
C GLY A 64 -3.51 5.09 -2.15
N THR A 65 -3.53 6.36 -1.78
CA THR A 65 -4.15 7.45 -2.54
C THR A 65 -3.12 8.55 -2.77
N VAL A 66 -3.16 9.17 -3.96
CA VAL A 66 -2.30 10.30 -4.30
C VAL A 66 -3.16 11.52 -4.58
N HIS A 67 -2.86 12.60 -3.89
CA HIS A 67 -3.47 13.91 -4.06
C HIS A 67 -2.47 14.84 -4.73
N SER A 68 -2.90 15.44 -5.83
CA SER A 68 -2.21 16.53 -6.51
C SER A 68 -2.63 17.83 -5.84
N ALA A 69 -1.99 18.17 -4.72
CA ALA A 69 -2.42 19.25 -3.84
C ALA A 69 -1.27 19.74 -2.96
N PRO A 70 -1.36 20.97 -2.40
CA PRO A 70 -0.45 21.43 -1.38
C PRO A 70 -0.40 20.46 -0.19
N VAL A 71 0.78 20.36 0.43
CA VAL A 71 0.98 19.54 1.63
C VAL A 71 0.19 20.17 2.80
N PRO A 72 -0.73 19.42 3.43
CA PRO A 72 -1.44 19.89 4.62
C PRO A 72 -0.52 20.07 5.83
N ASP A 73 -0.85 21.00 6.73
CA ASP A 73 -0.06 21.31 7.94
C ASP A 73 0.12 20.12 8.90
N ASP A 74 -0.84 19.19 8.92
CA ASP A 74 -0.85 18.00 9.75
C ASP A 74 -0.26 16.75 9.05
N ALA A 75 0.17 16.88 7.80
CA ALA A 75 0.84 15.79 7.09
C ALA A 75 2.31 15.68 7.53
N PHE A 76 2.81 14.45 7.61
CA PHE A 76 4.21 14.20 7.88
C PHE A 76 5.06 14.54 6.66
N THR A 77 6.18 15.22 6.88
CA THR A 77 7.16 15.60 5.84
C THR A 77 8.58 15.32 6.33
N LEU A 78 9.53 15.18 5.41
CA LEU A 78 10.96 15.25 5.70
C LEU A 78 11.56 16.55 5.15
N PRO A 79 12.48 17.23 5.85
CA PRO A 79 13.07 18.48 5.37
C PRO A 79 13.72 18.37 3.98
N GLU A 80 14.30 17.21 3.67
CA GLU A 80 14.98 16.96 2.40
C GLU A 80 14.00 16.75 1.22
N VAL A 81 12.71 16.54 1.51
CA VAL A 81 11.65 16.23 0.53
C VAL A 81 10.33 16.92 0.96
N ALA A 82 10.42 18.22 1.28
CA ALA A 82 9.34 18.97 1.92
C ALA A 82 8.08 19.15 1.04
N ASP A 83 8.19 18.92 -0.27
CA ASP A 83 7.06 18.92 -1.20
C ASP A 83 6.26 17.61 -1.19
N VAL A 84 6.71 16.60 -0.42
CA VAL A 84 5.99 15.34 -0.22
C VAL A 84 5.43 15.28 1.20
N GLY A 85 4.10 15.30 1.29
CA GLY A 85 3.34 15.10 2.53
C GLY A 85 2.73 13.71 2.61
N VAL A 86 2.69 13.14 3.80
CA VAL A 86 2.11 11.81 4.05
C VAL A 86 1.18 11.85 5.26
N ARG A 87 -0.04 11.35 5.10
CA ARG A 87 -0.85 10.89 6.24
C ARG A 87 -0.98 9.38 6.19
N ILE A 88 -1.01 8.77 7.37
CA ILE A 88 -1.24 7.35 7.53
C ILE A 88 -2.49 7.14 8.37
N SER A 89 -3.31 6.19 7.96
CA SER A 89 -4.43 5.68 8.74
C SER A 89 -4.45 4.15 8.71
N PRO A 90 -5.14 3.46 9.63
CA PRO A 90 -5.39 2.04 9.49
C PRO A 90 -6.14 1.74 8.18
N ALA A 91 -5.69 0.73 7.45
CA ALA A 91 -6.37 0.27 6.24
C ALA A 91 -7.76 -0.29 6.56
N PRO A 92 -8.77 -0.04 5.71
CA PRO A 92 -10.12 -0.52 5.95
C PRO A 92 -10.27 -2.01 5.64
N GLY A 93 -11.10 -2.69 6.41
CA GLY A 93 -11.47 -4.09 6.18
C GLY A 93 -10.81 -5.06 7.15
N GLN A 94 -10.56 -6.29 6.69
CA GLN A 94 -10.01 -7.38 7.49
C GLN A 94 -8.68 -7.86 6.90
N ARG A 95 -7.83 -8.47 7.73
CA ARG A 95 -6.56 -9.03 7.28
C ARG A 95 -6.80 -10.33 6.50
N CYS A 96 -6.26 -10.40 5.29
CA CYS A 96 -6.17 -11.63 4.51
C CYS A 96 -5.07 -12.53 5.09
N GLU A 97 -5.38 -13.77 5.46
CA GLU A 97 -4.40 -14.66 6.12
C GLU A 97 -3.30 -15.16 5.17
N ARG A 98 -3.50 -15.05 3.85
CA ARG A 98 -2.51 -15.48 2.85
C ARG A 98 -1.54 -14.37 2.40
N CYS A 99 -2.04 -13.17 2.12
CA CYS A 99 -1.19 -12.07 1.64
C CYS A 99 -0.96 -10.96 2.67
N TRP A 100 -1.60 -11.06 3.84
CA TRP A 100 -1.53 -10.14 4.98
C TRP A 100 -1.96 -8.70 4.72
N ARG A 101 -2.47 -8.39 3.52
CA ARG A 101 -3.14 -7.12 3.28
C ARG A 101 -4.44 -7.04 4.06
N VAL A 102 -4.76 -5.84 4.53
CA VAL A 102 -6.06 -5.50 5.12
C VAL A 102 -6.94 -4.93 4.00
N LEU A 103 -8.00 -5.65 3.65
CA LEU A 103 -8.82 -5.34 2.48
C LEU A 103 -10.32 -5.45 2.80
N PRO A 104 -11.19 -4.57 2.28
CA PRO A 104 -12.64 -4.62 2.51
C PRO A 104 -13.32 -5.89 1.98
N GLU A 105 -12.70 -6.57 1.01
CA GLU A 105 -13.22 -7.77 0.35
C GLU A 105 -12.81 -9.10 0.97
N VAL A 106 -12.02 -9.10 2.05
CA VAL A 106 -11.71 -10.34 2.79
C VAL A 106 -13.00 -10.97 3.32
N GLY A 107 -13.14 -12.28 3.10
CA GLY A 107 -14.29 -13.07 3.54
C GLY A 107 -15.54 -12.94 2.66
N ARG A 108 -15.46 -12.25 1.52
CA ARG A 108 -16.60 -12.12 0.58
C ARG A 108 -16.75 -13.30 -0.38
N VAL A 109 -15.74 -14.16 -0.50
CA VAL A 109 -15.79 -15.34 -1.39
C VAL A 109 -16.33 -16.55 -0.60
N PRO A 110 -17.43 -17.19 -1.04
CA PRO A 110 -17.94 -18.40 -0.38
C PRO A 110 -16.86 -19.48 -0.25
N GLY A 111 -16.74 -20.07 0.94
CA GLY A 111 -15.70 -21.07 1.24
C GLY A 111 -14.34 -20.49 1.67
N HIS A 112 -14.13 -19.18 1.57
CA HIS A 112 -12.86 -18.52 1.88
C HIS A 112 -13.05 -17.32 2.84
N ALA A 113 -13.44 -17.61 4.08
CA ALA A 113 -13.85 -16.60 5.07
C ALA A 113 -12.72 -15.64 5.52
N ASP A 114 -11.46 -16.03 5.33
CA ASP A 114 -10.25 -15.32 5.79
C ASP A 114 -9.34 -14.86 4.63
N LEU A 115 -9.78 -15.02 3.39
CA LEU A 115 -9.02 -14.63 2.20
C LEU A 115 -9.66 -13.45 1.47
N CYS A 116 -8.81 -12.61 0.86
CA CYS A 116 -9.26 -11.67 -0.16
C CYS A 116 -9.54 -12.39 -1.48
N VAL A 117 -10.30 -11.74 -2.37
CA VAL A 117 -10.71 -12.28 -3.68
C VAL A 117 -9.53 -12.85 -4.46
N ARG A 118 -8.42 -12.08 -4.58
CA ARG A 118 -7.20 -12.55 -5.27
C ARG A 118 -6.62 -13.82 -4.66
N CYS A 119 -6.65 -13.94 -3.33
CA CYS A 119 -6.06 -15.08 -2.66
C CYS A 119 -6.93 -16.33 -2.77
N ALA A 120 -8.26 -16.17 -2.67
CA ALA A 120 -9.22 -17.24 -2.92
C ALA A 120 -9.06 -17.80 -4.35
N GLU A 121 -9.04 -16.93 -5.37
CA GLU A 121 -8.86 -17.35 -6.77
C GLU A 121 -7.57 -18.16 -6.99
N VAL A 122 -6.47 -17.75 -6.37
CA VAL A 122 -5.19 -18.46 -6.53
C VAL A 122 -5.22 -19.82 -5.85
N VAL A 123 -5.83 -19.93 -4.67
CA VAL A 123 -5.97 -21.21 -3.95
C VAL A 123 -6.87 -22.16 -4.72
N ASP A 124 -7.99 -21.67 -5.26
CA ASP A 124 -8.91 -22.49 -6.05
C ASP A 124 -8.26 -23.00 -7.33
N ARG A 125 -7.52 -22.15 -8.05
CA ARG A 125 -6.77 -22.57 -9.25
C ARG A 125 -5.66 -23.58 -8.92
N ALA A 126 -4.98 -23.42 -7.79
CA ALA A 126 -3.97 -24.37 -7.34
C ALA A 126 -4.58 -25.73 -6.95
N GLY A 127 -5.82 -25.74 -6.44
CA GLY A 127 -6.56 -26.96 -6.12
C GLY A 127 -6.88 -27.84 -7.34
N PHE A 128 -7.14 -27.23 -8.51
CA PHE A 128 -7.43 -27.98 -9.73
C PHE A 128 -6.21 -28.70 -10.33
N ALA A 129 -5.01 -28.14 -10.19
CA ALA A 129 -3.79 -28.76 -10.72
C ALA A 129 -3.42 -30.07 -10.01
N LEU A 130 -3.78 -30.23 -8.73
CA LEU A 130 -3.50 -31.46 -7.97
C LEU A 130 -4.49 -32.59 -8.29
N VAL A 131 -5.75 -32.25 -8.60
CA VAL A 131 -6.78 -33.24 -8.96
C VAL A 131 -6.57 -33.73 -10.40
N ALA A 132 -6.18 -32.86 -11.32
CA ALA A 132 -5.91 -33.23 -12.72
C ALA A 132 -4.63 -34.06 -12.91
N ALA A 133 -3.70 -34.06 -11.95
CA ALA A 133 -2.47 -34.86 -12.00
C ALA A 133 -2.62 -36.28 -11.42
N ASN A 134 -3.78 -36.61 -10.83
CA ASN A 134 -4.06 -37.91 -10.23
C ASN A 134 -5.31 -38.59 -10.84
N GLY A 135 -5.77 -38.11 -12.00
CA GLY A 135 -6.91 -38.65 -12.75
C GLY A 135 -6.51 -39.20 -14.10
#